data_AF-A0A3P6QQC3-F1
#
_entry.id   AF-A0A3P6QQC3-F1
#
_cell.length_a   1.000
_cell.length_b   1.000
_cell.length_c   1.000
_cell.angle_alpha   90.00
_cell.angle_beta   90.00
_cell.angle_gamma   90.00
#
_symmetry.space_group_name_H-M   'P 1'
#
loop_
_entity.id
_entity.type
_entity.pdbx_description
1 polymer ?
#
loop_
_entity_poly.entity_id
_entity_poly.type
_entity_poly.pdbx_seq_one_letter_code
_entity_poly.pdbx_strand_id
1 'polypeptide(L)'
;MPPALKTPSIPQTDFLPVILHPTPVKQEAPLPLVPEKKAVAHIRIPLHEAPSSARDQMIEIDWPVESIWLSTQPMDMRAGMDTAMAQVLRAFGYIKPHCAYLFCNKRGHRMKVLVHDGLGIWLCARRLEQGKFHWAKVHQGFALAKNRTAASGNNALNQAHPFCYSPNVLFPLHHDLRHTAVMNTLPDLSQLTHEQLLEFTRQLAMQHQSLAQSKQQLEQSNQQLDARVQHLEVTNQQLDSKVQHLSILNQKYEHELALFKQHKFGSKNEHLTVKQIHLWDEAVEEDIAAVDLELERLNADKTNAAAQKAPVNKPKRRLLPDHLHTLRIEHEPASTQCSCGCTLRRIGEDVSEKLNFRPAQFYKEQHVRGKWVCDQCDTLTQQAMPAYVIDKGIASPELLSHVLVSKYADHLPLYRQRQIFLRAGVDLSRSTLSDWIGRCGVELEPLANALKQVVLQQQVIHADETPVTVMQMGENEKKPKKGYVWAYASTQYNPVQAVIYDFQDSRSGQHAEDFLKGWQGHLVCDDYSGYKARFRSGQVIEVGCMAHARRKFHELHVTKKSQVAEQALVLIQ
;
A
#
# COMPACT_ATOMS: atom_id res chain seq x y z
N MET A 1 -63.66 -12.72 27.17
CA MET A 1 -62.29 -12.54 27.72
C MET A 1 -61.29 -12.95 26.64
N PRO A 2 -60.56 -12.01 26.03
CA PRO A 2 -59.47 -12.36 25.14
C PRO A 2 -58.27 -12.91 25.95
N PRO A 3 -57.50 -13.87 25.43
CA PRO A 3 -56.38 -14.46 26.14
C PRO A 3 -55.21 -13.46 26.22
N ALA A 4 -54.51 -13.51 27.35
CA ALA A 4 -53.39 -12.64 27.69
C ALA A 4 -52.28 -12.62 26.62
N LEU A 5 -51.86 -11.42 26.26
CA LEU A 5 -50.66 -11.16 25.46
C LEU A 5 -49.44 -11.80 26.16
N LYS A 6 -48.87 -12.82 25.53
CA LYS A 6 -47.56 -13.37 25.92
C LYS A 6 -46.50 -12.28 25.77
N THR A 7 -45.71 -12.07 26.81
CA THR A 7 -44.44 -11.35 26.74
C THR A 7 -43.55 -11.97 25.67
N PRO A 8 -42.88 -11.18 24.81
CA PRO A 8 -41.97 -11.73 23.82
C PRO A 8 -40.78 -12.37 24.55
N SER A 9 -40.60 -13.67 24.33
CA SER A 9 -39.42 -14.41 24.76
C SER A 9 -38.17 -13.82 24.10
N ILE A 10 -37.20 -13.41 24.92
CA ILE A 10 -35.86 -13.01 24.48
C ILE A 10 -35.26 -14.19 23.70
N PRO A 11 -34.79 -14.02 22.45
CA PRO A 11 -34.10 -15.08 21.75
C PRO A 11 -32.85 -15.46 22.55
N GLN A 12 -32.72 -16.75 22.90
CA GLN A 12 -31.48 -17.30 23.46
C GLN A 12 -30.38 -17.14 22.41
N THR A 13 -29.58 -16.09 22.50
CA THR A 13 -28.41 -15.91 21.65
C THR A 13 -27.26 -16.73 22.21
N ASP A 14 -26.54 -17.46 21.35
CA ASP A 14 -25.30 -18.17 21.68
C ASP A 14 -24.13 -17.24 22.07
N PHE A 15 -24.40 -15.95 22.28
CA PHE A 15 -23.43 -14.92 22.61
C PHE A 15 -23.95 -13.99 23.71
N LEU A 16 -23.07 -13.63 24.65
CA LEU A 16 -23.32 -12.67 25.73
C LEU A 16 -22.56 -11.36 25.48
N PRO A 17 -23.19 -10.18 25.68
CA PRO A 17 -22.50 -8.89 25.54
C PRO A 17 -21.55 -8.64 26.73
N VAL A 18 -20.38 -8.06 26.46
CA VAL A 18 -19.48 -7.53 27.49
C VAL A 18 -19.77 -6.05 27.67
N ILE A 19 -19.98 -5.62 28.91
CA ILE A 19 -20.15 -4.21 29.26
C ILE A 19 -18.77 -3.57 29.32
N LEU A 20 -18.50 -2.62 28.42
CA LEU A 20 -17.30 -1.79 28.42
C LEU A 20 -17.53 -0.60 29.36
N HIS A 21 -16.78 -0.51 30.46
CA HIS A 21 -16.80 0.69 31.30
C HIS A 21 -15.85 1.75 30.72
N PRO A 22 -16.31 2.98 30.43
CA PRO A 22 -15.43 4.06 30.01
C PRO A 22 -14.50 4.47 31.16
N THR A 23 -13.20 4.54 30.89
CA THR A 23 -12.17 5.01 31.82
C THR A 23 -12.27 6.55 31.94
N PRO A 24 -12.35 7.14 33.15
CA PRO A 24 -12.43 8.59 33.30
C PRO A 24 -11.10 9.25 32.93
N VAL A 25 -11.11 10.13 31.94
CA VAL A 25 -9.97 10.97 31.54
C VAL A 25 -9.92 12.19 32.47
N LYS A 26 -8.80 12.40 33.18
CA LYS A 26 -8.55 13.62 33.95
C LYS A 26 -8.43 14.82 32.98
N GLN A 27 -9.20 15.88 33.23
CA GLN A 27 -9.12 17.14 32.49
C GLN A 27 -7.86 17.93 32.90
N GLU A 28 -6.95 18.15 31.95
CA GLU A 28 -5.97 19.24 31.99
C GLU A 28 -6.28 20.20 30.81
N ALA A 29 -5.91 21.47 31.00
CA ALA A 29 -6.37 22.68 30.28
C ALA A 29 -6.22 22.66 28.73
N PRO A 30 -6.96 23.52 27.98
CA PRO A 30 -7.17 23.34 26.54
C PRO A 30 -6.02 23.89 25.69
N LEU A 31 -5.52 23.05 24.76
CA LEU A 31 -4.69 23.39 23.59
C LEU A 31 -5.35 22.75 22.34
N PRO A 32 -5.06 23.24 21.11
CA PRO A 32 -6.04 23.26 20.03
C PRO A 32 -6.30 21.89 19.38
N LEU A 33 -7.58 21.69 19.04
CA LEU A 33 -8.21 20.70 18.15
C LEU A 33 -7.30 19.56 17.63
N VAL A 34 -7.07 18.57 18.48
CA VAL A 34 -6.72 17.20 18.09
C VAL A 34 -8.03 16.41 17.98
N PRO A 35 -8.22 15.51 16.98
CA PRO A 35 -9.43 14.70 16.89
C PRO A 35 -9.65 13.91 18.18
N GLU A 36 -10.88 13.94 18.70
CA GLU A 36 -11.28 13.24 19.92
C GLU A 36 -10.75 11.80 19.96
N LYS A 37 -10.01 11.44 21.02
CA LYS A 37 -9.63 10.05 21.30
C LYS A 37 -10.91 9.23 21.47
N LYS A 38 -11.26 8.44 20.45
CA LYS A 38 -12.34 7.44 20.52
C LYS A 38 -12.08 6.48 21.68
N ALA A 39 -13.15 6.08 22.37
CA ALA A 39 -13.11 5.22 23.55
C ALA A 39 -12.30 3.93 23.29
N VAL A 40 -11.31 3.67 24.14
CA VAL A 40 -10.51 2.43 24.12
C VAL A 40 -11.25 1.38 24.96
N ALA A 41 -11.62 0.26 24.34
CA ALA A 41 -12.30 -0.84 25.01
C ALA A 41 -11.28 -1.70 25.77
N HIS A 42 -11.21 -1.58 27.09
CA HIS A 42 -10.36 -2.44 27.93
C HIS A 42 -11.04 -3.79 28.20
N ILE A 43 -10.53 -4.88 27.62
CA ILE A 43 -10.96 -6.25 27.97
C ILE A 43 -10.21 -6.69 29.24
N ARG A 44 -10.89 -6.73 30.39
CA ARG A 44 -10.34 -7.29 31.64
C ARG A 44 -10.81 -8.74 31.81
N ILE A 45 -9.95 -9.72 31.55
CA ILE A 45 -10.21 -11.13 31.89
C ILE A 45 -9.22 -11.52 33.00
N PRO A 46 -9.66 -11.70 34.25
CA PRO A 46 -8.78 -12.11 35.34
C PRO A 46 -8.27 -13.54 35.12
N LEU A 47 -7.01 -13.78 35.45
CA LEU A 47 -6.37 -15.10 35.33
C LEU A 47 -6.32 -15.88 36.66
N HIS A 48 -6.77 -15.26 37.77
CA HIS A 48 -6.91 -15.88 39.10
C HIS A 48 -8.12 -15.31 39.86
N GLU A 49 -8.69 -16.08 40.80
CA GLU A 49 -9.87 -15.70 41.62
C GLU A 49 -9.58 -14.65 42.70
N ALA A 50 -8.31 -14.32 42.98
CA ALA A 50 -7.92 -13.34 44.00
C ALA A 50 -7.01 -12.24 43.41
N PRO A 51 -7.06 -11.00 43.94
CA PRO A 51 -6.33 -9.86 43.37
C PRO A 51 -4.84 -9.95 43.72
N SER A 52 -4.05 -10.55 42.83
CA SER A 52 -2.61 -10.30 42.79
C SER A 52 -2.32 -9.10 41.87
N SER A 53 -1.23 -8.40 42.17
CA SER A 53 -0.81 -7.10 41.61
C SER A 53 -1.25 -6.84 40.16
N ALA A 54 -2.05 -5.79 39.99
CA ALA A 54 -2.84 -5.44 38.82
C ALA A 54 -2.05 -4.94 37.58
N ARG A 55 -0.87 -5.49 37.28
CA ARG A 55 -0.13 -5.17 36.04
C ARG A 55 0.32 -6.37 35.22
N ASP A 56 0.42 -7.55 35.82
CA ASP A 56 0.83 -8.73 35.06
C ASP A 56 -0.36 -9.56 34.62
N GLN A 57 -0.41 -9.80 33.31
CA GLN A 57 -1.34 -10.65 32.58
C GLN A 57 -2.68 -9.99 32.15
N MET A 58 -2.57 -8.90 31.38
CA MET A 58 -3.69 -8.35 30.61
C MET A 58 -3.55 -8.64 29.11
N ILE A 59 -4.66 -8.69 28.38
CA ILE A 59 -4.66 -8.71 26.92
C ILE A 59 -5.10 -7.34 26.44
N GLU A 60 -4.16 -6.56 25.93
CA GLU A 60 -4.46 -5.30 25.25
C GLU A 60 -4.84 -5.60 23.80
N ILE A 61 -6.01 -5.10 23.38
CA ILE A 61 -6.42 -5.04 21.98
C ILE A 61 -6.60 -3.56 21.69
N ASP A 62 -5.55 -2.93 21.16
CA ASP A 62 -5.57 -1.52 20.78
C ASP A 62 -6.31 -1.34 19.46
N TRP A 63 -7.65 -1.35 19.49
CA TRP A 63 -8.46 -1.00 18.32
C TRP A 63 -9.85 -0.46 18.73
N PRO A 64 -10.45 0.49 17.98
CA PRO A 64 -11.80 0.97 18.27
C PRO A 64 -12.84 -0.11 17.97
N VAL A 65 -13.13 -0.94 18.97
CA VAL A 65 -14.23 -1.91 18.96
C VAL A 65 -15.38 -1.32 19.79
N GLU A 66 -16.55 -1.17 19.18
CA GLU A 66 -17.75 -0.60 19.81
C GLU A 66 -18.44 -1.61 20.75
N SER A 67 -18.36 -2.91 20.47
CA SER A 67 -18.93 -3.94 21.34
C SER A 67 -18.22 -5.29 21.26
N ILE A 68 -18.26 -6.04 22.35
CA ILE A 68 -17.60 -7.34 22.49
C ILE A 68 -18.62 -8.39 22.91
N TRP A 69 -18.56 -9.57 22.27
CA TRP A 69 -19.51 -10.66 22.46
C TRP A 69 -18.77 -11.96 22.80
N LEU A 70 -19.15 -12.64 23.88
CA LEU A 70 -18.60 -13.96 24.25
C LEU A 70 -19.54 -15.08 23.81
N SER A 71 -19.03 -16.04 23.02
CA SER A 71 -19.75 -17.28 22.71
C SER A 71 -20.05 -18.08 23.97
N THR A 72 -21.29 -18.51 24.19
CA THR A 72 -21.66 -19.39 25.32
C THR A 72 -21.28 -20.85 25.05
N GLN A 73 -21.03 -21.20 23.78
CA GLN A 73 -20.65 -22.56 23.36
C GLN A 73 -19.14 -22.68 23.10
N PRO A 74 -18.51 -23.80 23.50
CA PRO A 74 -17.12 -24.05 23.18
C PRO A 74 -16.92 -24.34 21.69
N MET A 75 -15.83 -23.83 21.11
CA MET A 75 -15.48 -24.03 19.70
C MET A 75 -14.31 -25.02 19.55
N ASP A 76 -14.34 -25.83 18.48
CA ASP A 76 -13.14 -26.58 18.06
C ASP A 76 -12.07 -25.59 17.58
N MET A 77 -10.88 -25.63 18.17
CA MET A 77 -9.80 -24.70 17.82
C MET A 77 -9.15 -25.01 16.48
N ARG A 78 -9.41 -26.19 15.89
CA ARG A 78 -9.06 -26.51 14.50
C ARG A 78 -9.93 -25.74 13.50
N ALA A 79 -11.10 -25.28 13.92
CA ALA A 79 -12.03 -24.54 13.07
C ALA A 79 -11.43 -23.22 12.59
N GLY A 80 -11.48 -22.98 11.28
CA GLY A 80 -10.93 -21.77 10.64
C GLY A 80 -11.85 -20.56 10.76
N MET A 81 -11.49 -19.48 10.06
CA MET A 81 -12.25 -18.23 10.01
C MET A 81 -13.69 -18.43 9.55
N ASP A 82 -13.91 -19.21 8.49
CA ASP A 82 -15.25 -19.45 7.93
C ASP A 82 -16.19 -20.11 8.92
N THR A 83 -15.68 -21.03 9.74
CA THR A 83 -16.50 -21.71 10.76
C THR A 83 -16.86 -20.78 11.91
N ALA A 84 -15.92 -19.93 12.36
CA ALA A 84 -16.19 -18.92 13.38
C ALA A 84 -17.21 -17.88 12.87
N MET A 85 -17.04 -17.42 11.63
CA MET A 85 -17.99 -16.52 10.95
C MET A 85 -19.38 -17.16 10.84
N ALA A 86 -19.47 -18.43 10.43
CA ALA A 86 -20.75 -19.13 10.34
C ALA A 86 -21.48 -19.22 11.69
N GLN A 87 -20.76 -19.34 12.80
CA GLN A 87 -21.37 -19.29 14.14
C GLN A 87 -21.92 -17.89 14.47
N VAL A 88 -21.19 -16.82 14.17
CA VAL A 88 -21.68 -15.44 14.36
C VAL A 88 -22.88 -15.15 13.46
N LEU A 89 -22.81 -15.54 12.18
CA LEU A 89 -23.90 -15.35 11.22
C LEU A 89 -25.16 -16.11 11.62
N ARG A 90 -25.05 -17.32 12.18
CA ARG A 90 -26.20 -18.04 12.73
C ARG A 90 -26.84 -17.32 13.91
N ALA A 91 -26.04 -16.68 14.77
CA ALA A 91 -26.54 -16.02 15.96
C ALA A 91 -27.14 -14.62 15.69
N PHE A 92 -26.56 -13.86 14.75
CA PHE A 92 -26.92 -12.45 14.52
C PHE A 92 -27.48 -12.16 13.13
N GLY A 93 -27.43 -13.10 12.18
CA GLY A 93 -27.80 -12.92 10.78
C GLY A 93 -26.76 -12.17 9.92
N TYR A 94 -25.88 -11.38 10.55
CA TYR A 94 -24.77 -10.66 9.93
C TYR A 94 -23.64 -10.45 10.96
N ILE A 95 -22.44 -10.09 10.51
CA ILE A 95 -21.30 -9.77 11.39
C ILE A 95 -21.25 -8.26 11.53
N LYS A 96 -21.41 -7.74 12.75
CA LYS A 96 -21.43 -6.30 13.00
C LYS A 96 -20.03 -5.70 12.81
N PRO A 97 -19.88 -4.59 12.07
CA PRO A 97 -18.64 -3.82 12.03
C PRO A 97 -18.26 -3.30 13.41
N HIS A 98 -16.97 -3.05 13.61
CA HIS A 98 -16.38 -2.59 14.88
C HIS A 98 -16.75 -3.49 16.08
N CYS A 99 -16.89 -4.79 15.88
CA CYS A 99 -17.25 -5.74 16.94
C CYS A 99 -16.24 -6.89 17.04
N ALA A 100 -16.02 -7.38 18.25
CA ALA A 100 -15.20 -8.55 18.53
C ALA A 100 -16.05 -9.71 19.08
N TYR A 101 -15.90 -10.90 18.51
CA TYR A 101 -16.58 -12.12 18.92
C TYR A 101 -15.54 -13.11 19.44
N LEU A 102 -15.62 -13.43 20.73
CA LEU A 102 -14.66 -14.29 21.40
C LEU A 102 -15.21 -15.71 21.50
N PHE A 103 -14.33 -16.68 21.27
CA PHE A 103 -14.59 -18.10 21.36
C PHE A 103 -13.53 -18.76 22.24
N CYS A 104 -13.93 -19.71 23.07
CA CYS A 104 -13.01 -20.47 23.90
C CYS A 104 -13.14 -21.97 23.61
N ASN A 105 -12.06 -22.73 23.83
CA ASN A 105 -12.14 -24.18 23.76
C ASN A 105 -12.75 -24.78 25.04
N LYS A 106 -13.25 -26.02 24.97
CA LYS A 106 -13.88 -26.70 26.12
C LYS A 106 -12.97 -26.76 27.37
N ARG A 107 -11.64 -26.76 27.18
CA ARG A 107 -10.65 -26.82 28.28
C ARG A 107 -10.25 -25.45 28.83
N GLY A 108 -10.71 -24.35 28.23
CA GLY A 108 -10.44 -22.98 28.70
C GLY A 108 -9.04 -22.42 28.43
N HIS A 109 -8.12 -23.12 27.75
CA HIS A 109 -6.71 -22.68 27.60
C HIS A 109 -6.38 -22.13 26.21
N ARG A 110 -7.35 -22.11 25.29
CA ARG A 110 -7.22 -21.51 23.96
C ARG A 110 -8.42 -20.65 23.67
N MET A 111 -8.15 -19.47 23.12
CA MET A 111 -9.16 -18.51 22.70
C MET A 111 -8.94 -18.13 21.24
N LYS A 112 -10.03 -17.87 20.55
CA LYS A 112 -10.06 -17.21 19.25
C LYS A 112 -10.91 -15.95 19.34
N VAL A 113 -10.45 -14.88 18.71
CA VAL A 113 -11.19 -13.63 18.63
C VAL A 113 -11.37 -13.30 17.16
N LEU A 114 -12.62 -13.33 16.71
CA LEU A 114 -13.03 -12.89 15.39
C LEU A 114 -13.39 -11.41 15.51
N VAL A 115 -12.63 -10.54 14.85
CA VAL A 115 -12.84 -9.09 14.91
C VAL A 115 -13.23 -8.60 13.53
N HIS A 116 -14.29 -7.80 13.49
CA HIS A 116 -14.61 -6.99 12.33
C HIS A 116 -14.17 -5.55 12.64
N ASP A 117 -13.09 -5.09 12.03
CA ASP A 117 -12.48 -3.78 12.34
C ASP A 117 -13.13 -2.60 11.59
N GLY A 118 -14.04 -2.90 10.66
CA GLY A 118 -14.76 -1.95 9.81
C GLY A 118 -14.27 -1.95 8.35
N LEU A 119 -13.09 -2.51 8.10
CA LEU A 119 -12.46 -2.72 6.79
C LEU A 119 -12.43 -4.20 6.40
N GLY A 120 -12.35 -5.09 7.37
CA GLY A 120 -12.28 -6.52 7.15
C GLY A 120 -12.52 -7.33 8.42
N ILE A 121 -12.51 -8.64 8.22
CA ILE A 121 -12.63 -9.60 9.30
C ILE A 121 -11.29 -10.29 9.46
N TRP A 122 -10.76 -10.28 10.67
CA TRP A 122 -9.57 -11.03 11.02
C TRP A 122 -9.84 -11.91 12.23
N LEU A 123 -9.06 -12.99 12.32
CA LEU A 123 -9.16 -13.97 13.39
C LEU A 123 -7.80 -14.07 14.06
N CYS A 124 -7.72 -13.67 15.33
CA CYS A 124 -6.54 -13.98 16.14
C CYS A 124 -6.82 -15.19 17.04
N ALA A 125 -5.77 -15.94 17.33
CA ALA A 125 -5.82 -17.08 18.23
C ALA A 125 -4.75 -16.90 19.30
N ARG A 126 -5.09 -17.21 20.55
CA ARG A 126 -4.15 -17.23 21.67
C ARG A 126 -4.25 -18.55 22.41
N ARG A 127 -3.09 -19.12 22.72
CA ARG A 127 -2.94 -20.28 23.60
C ARG A 127 -2.16 -19.84 24.83
N LEU A 128 -2.60 -20.28 25.99
CA LEU A 128 -1.84 -20.14 27.23
C LEU A 128 -0.98 -21.38 27.43
N GLU A 129 0.31 -21.18 27.75
CA GLU A 129 1.22 -22.27 28.15
C GLU A 129 0.87 -22.80 29.55
N GLN A 130 0.39 -21.91 30.44
CA GLN A 130 -0.12 -22.24 31.77
C GLN A 130 -1.37 -21.41 32.09
N GLY A 131 -2.33 -21.98 32.83
CA GLY A 131 -3.59 -21.33 33.20
C GLY A 131 -4.76 -21.57 32.25
N LYS A 132 -5.90 -20.91 32.54
CA LYS A 132 -7.14 -20.96 31.75
C LYS A 132 -7.78 -19.57 31.68
N PHE A 133 -8.41 -19.25 30.56
CA PHE A 133 -9.34 -18.14 30.43
C PHE A 133 -10.58 -18.40 31.30
N HIS A 134 -10.89 -17.45 32.18
CA HIS A 134 -12.13 -17.47 32.95
C HIS A 134 -13.28 -17.02 32.04
N TRP A 135 -14.08 -18.00 31.62
CA TRP A 135 -15.21 -17.80 30.73
C TRP A 135 -16.50 -17.76 31.54
N ALA A 136 -17.36 -16.77 31.30
CA ALA A 136 -18.60 -16.62 32.05
C ALA A 136 -19.43 -17.91 31.96
N LYS A 137 -19.66 -18.57 33.11
CA LYS A 137 -20.69 -19.60 33.24
C LYS A 137 -22.03 -18.88 33.29
N VAL A 138 -22.98 -19.27 32.44
CA VAL A 138 -24.35 -18.76 32.45
C VAL A 138 -24.95 -19.03 33.83
N HIS A 139 -25.07 -17.99 34.66
CA HIS A 139 -26.00 -17.98 35.79
C HIS A 139 -27.33 -17.43 35.29
N GLN A 140 -28.38 -18.24 35.38
CA GLN A 140 -29.75 -17.82 35.14
C GLN A 140 -30.17 -16.76 36.17
N GLY A 141 -30.68 -15.62 35.68
CA GLY A 141 -31.45 -14.64 36.45
C GLY A 141 -30.63 -13.52 37.09
N PHE A 142 -30.80 -12.29 36.60
CA PHE A 142 -31.30 -11.14 37.37
C PHE A 142 -31.27 -9.87 36.49
N ALA A 143 -32.41 -9.17 36.46
CA ALA A 143 -32.57 -7.85 35.87
C ALA A 143 -32.10 -6.76 36.86
N LEU A 144 -31.50 -5.68 36.36
CA LEU A 144 -31.40 -4.42 37.11
C LEU A 144 -31.50 -3.21 36.19
N ALA A 145 -32.52 -2.40 36.45
CA ALA A 145 -32.82 -1.10 35.86
C ALA A 145 -32.10 0.05 36.58
N LYS A 146 -31.93 1.19 35.88
CA LYS A 146 -32.01 2.62 36.32
C LYS A 146 -31.25 3.49 35.29
N ASN A 147 -31.81 4.53 34.65
CA ASN A 147 -32.49 5.78 35.03
C ASN A 147 -31.57 7.01 34.91
N ARG A 148 -32.12 8.07 34.26
CA ARG A 148 -31.81 9.52 34.36
C ARG A 148 -30.54 10.02 33.63
N THR A 149 -30.46 11.22 33.01
CA THR A 149 -31.29 12.44 33.03
C THR A 149 -30.88 13.38 31.89
N ALA A 150 -31.81 14.25 31.46
CA ALA A 150 -31.62 15.34 30.53
C ALA A 150 -30.76 16.50 31.10
N ALA A 151 -30.11 17.26 30.21
CA ALA A 151 -29.78 18.67 30.41
C ALA A 151 -29.67 19.40 29.06
N SER A 152 -30.35 20.54 28.98
CA SER A 152 -30.48 21.44 27.83
C SER A 152 -29.29 22.39 27.73
N GLY A 153 -29.02 22.93 26.53
CA GLY A 153 -28.15 24.10 26.35
C GLY A 153 -28.10 24.58 24.90
N ASN A 154 -28.93 25.57 24.57
CA ASN A 154 -28.87 26.35 23.32
C ASN A 154 -27.59 27.21 23.24
N ASN A 155 -27.04 27.40 22.04
CA ASN A 155 -26.91 28.73 21.44
C ASN A 155 -26.46 28.71 19.97
N ALA A 156 -26.97 29.71 19.25
CA ALA A 156 -27.00 29.90 17.81
C ALA A 156 -25.71 30.46 17.19
N LEU A 157 -25.56 30.35 15.86
CA LEU A 157 -25.46 31.47 14.90
C LEU A 157 -25.15 30.98 13.46
N ASN A 158 -26.11 31.21 12.55
CA ASN A 158 -25.99 31.86 11.23
C ASN A 158 -24.83 31.53 10.27
N GLN A 159 -25.11 30.94 9.09
CA GLN A 159 -25.28 31.63 7.80
C GLN A 159 -25.28 30.69 6.56
N ALA A 160 -26.06 31.11 5.54
CA ALA A 160 -25.97 30.84 4.10
C ALA A 160 -26.69 29.62 3.45
N HIS A 161 -27.79 29.95 2.77
CA HIS A 161 -28.46 29.27 1.63
C HIS A 161 -27.51 29.15 0.39
N PRO A 162 -27.71 28.22 -0.59
CA PRO A 162 -28.86 28.25 -1.53
C PRO A 162 -29.45 26.90 -2.01
N PHE A 163 -30.77 26.95 -2.28
CA PHE A 163 -31.54 26.27 -3.34
C PHE A 163 -31.44 24.75 -3.55
N CYS A 164 -32.59 24.06 -3.45
CA CYS A 164 -33.30 23.50 -4.62
C CYS A 164 -34.69 22.96 -4.23
N TYR A 165 -35.72 23.54 -4.85
CA TYR A 165 -37.10 23.04 -4.85
C TYR A 165 -37.22 21.82 -5.79
N SER A 166 -38.03 20.84 -5.40
CA SER A 166 -38.85 20.08 -6.35
C SER A 166 -40.23 19.86 -5.74
N PRO A 167 -41.32 20.37 -6.36
CA PRO A 167 -42.68 20.23 -5.85
C PRO A 167 -43.33 19.01 -6.51
N ASN A 168 -43.67 17.98 -5.75
CA ASN A 168 -44.64 16.98 -6.19
C ASN A 168 -45.26 16.27 -4.98
N VAL A 169 -46.23 16.95 -4.35
CA VAL A 169 -47.32 16.26 -3.65
C VAL A 169 -48.61 17.00 -3.99
N LEU A 170 -49.37 16.42 -4.91
CA LEU A 170 -50.78 16.71 -5.15
C LEU A 170 -51.57 16.39 -3.86
N PHE A 171 -52.06 17.42 -3.18
CA PHE A 171 -53.18 17.27 -2.26
C PHE A 171 -54.48 17.64 -3.01
N PRO A 172 -55.54 16.80 -2.94
CA PRO A 172 -56.82 17.17 -3.49
C PRO A 172 -57.45 18.27 -2.63
N LEU A 173 -57.70 19.43 -3.24
CA LEU A 173 -58.57 20.47 -2.71
C LEU A 173 -60.00 19.94 -2.66
N HIS A 174 -60.44 19.46 -1.49
CA HIS A 174 -61.86 19.46 -1.14
C HIS A 174 -62.17 20.73 -0.35
N HIS A 175 -62.47 21.80 -1.08
CA HIS A 175 -63.15 22.96 -0.53
C HIS A 175 -64.66 22.67 -0.61
N ASP A 176 -65.24 22.16 0.46
CA ASP A 176 -66.69 22.16 0.63
C ASP A 176 -67.02 22.41 2.10
N LEU A 177 -66.63 23.59 2.58
CA LEU A 177 -67.21 24.18 3.79
C LEU A 177 -68.39 25.03 3.33
N ARG A 178 -69.54 24.37 3.13
CA ARG A 178 -70.83 25.06 3.21
C ARG A 178 -70.92 25.65 4.61
N HIS A 179 -70.69 26.96 4.72
CA HIS A 179 -71.08 27.74 5.87
C HIS A 179 -72.60 27.59 6.04
N THR A 180 -73.03 26.70 6.95
CA THR A 180 -74.32 26.84 7.61
C THR A 180 -74.23 28.07 8.50
N ALA A 181 -74.51 29.24 7.92
CA ALA A 181 -74.81 30.44 8.68
C ALA A 181 -76.11 30.19 9.46
N VAL A 182 -76.00 29.74 10.70
CA VAL A 182 -77.09 29.88 11.67
C VAL A 182 -77.01 31.34 12.16
N MET A 183 -77.64 32.25 11.40
CA MET A 183 -78.04 33.54 11.95
C MET A 183 -79.14 33.29 12.97
N ASN A 184 -78.76 33.11 14.23
CA ASN A 184 -79.70 33.33 15.34
C ASN A 184 -80.01 34.82 15.35
N THR A 185 -81.18 35.19 14.82
CA THR A 185 -81.73 36.54 14.95
C THR A 185 -81.79 36.90 16.44
N LEU A 186 -81.05 37.93 16.84
CA LEU A 186 -81.11 38.49 18.19
C LEU A 186 -82.58 38.87 18.49
N PRO A 187 -83.15 38.45 19.63
CA PRO A 187 -84.49 38.84 20.01
C PRO A 187 -84.57 40.36 20.19
N ASP A 188 -85.68 40.97 19.78
CA ASP A 188 -85.94 42.40 19.95
C ASP A 188 -86.02 42.74 21.46
N LEU A 189 -84.97 43.40 21.95
CA LEU A 189 -84.74 43.70 23.37
C LEU A 189 -85.83 44.61 23.97
N SER A 190 -86.61 45.30 23.12
CA SER A 190 -87.67 46.21 23.54
C SER A 190 -88.96 45.51 24.03
N GLN A 191 -89.11 44.20 23.78
CA GLN A 191 -90.32 43.43 24.09
C GLN A 191 -90.17 42.38 25.21
N LEU A 192 -88.99 42.29 25.83
CA LEU A 192 -88.69 41.28 26.84
C LEU A 192 -88.95 41.79 28.26
N THR A 193 -89.51 40.94 29.11
CA THR A 193 -89.64 41.25 30.54
C THR A 193 -88.27 41.23 31.23
N HIS A 194 -88.12 41.90 32.38
CA HIS A 194 -86.84 41.97 33.10
C HIS A 194 -86.24 40.59 33.39
N GLU A 195 -87.09 39.60 33.68
CA GLU A 195 -86.71 38.22 33.94
C GLU A 195 -86.20 37.49 32.68
N GLN A 196 -86.82 37.76 31.52
CA GLN A 196 -86.37 37.21 30.23
C GLN A 196 -85.05 37.82 29.75
N LEU A 197 -84.81 39.11 30.02
CA LEU A 197 -83.53 39.77 29.76
C LEU A 197 -82.39 39.16 30.61
N LEU A 198 -82.65 38.87 31.88
CA LEU A 198 -81.69 38.21 32.77
C LEU A 198 -81.33 36.80 32.29
N GLU A 199 -82.32 36.03 31.83
CA GLU A 199 -82.10 34.68 31.30
C GLU A 199 -81.33 34.70 29.97
N PHE A 200 -81.66 35.62 29.06
CA PHE A 200 -80.92 35.80 27.81
C PHE A 200 -79.46 36.22 28.06
N THR A 201 -79.23 37.09 29.04
CA THR A 201 -77.86 37.51 29.44
C THR A 201 -77.07 36.34 30.03
N ARG A 202 -77.72 35.45 30.80
CA ARG A 202 -77.10 34.21 31.28
C ARG A 202 -76.74 33.26 30.14
N GLN A 203 -77.63 33.07 29.17
CA GLN A 203 -77.37 32.21 28.00
C GLN A 203 -76.20 32.73 27.15
N LEU A 204 -76.14 34.04 26.90
CA LEU A 204 -75.01 34.68 26.21
C LEU A 204 -73.71 34.53 26.98
N ALA A 205 -73.73 34.71 28.31
CA ALA A 205 -72.56 34.51 29.15
C ALA A 205 -72.06 33.06 29.11
N MET A 206 -72.96 32.07 29.15
CA MET A 206 -72.61 30.65 29.01
C MET A 206 -72.05 30.32 27.62
N GLN A 207 -72.63 30.86 26.54
CA GLN A 207 -72.11 30.70 25.18
C GLN A 207 -70.72 31.33 25.02
N HIS A 208 -70.52 32.54 25.55
CA HIS A 208 -69.22 33.21 25.50
C HIS A 208 -68.16 32.44 26.29
N GLN A 209 -68.52 31.86 27.44
CA GLN A 209 -67.64 31.01 28.23
C GLN A 209 -67.29 29.70 27.48
N SER A 210 -68.25 29.08 26.80
CA SER A 210 -68.03 27.88 25.99
C SER A 210 -67.12 28.17 24.78
N LEU A 211 -67.32 29.29 24.08
CA LEU A 211 -66.45 29.72 22.98
C LEU A 211 -65.03 30.03 23.46
N ALA A 212 -64.89 30.67 24.62
CA ALA A 212 -63.57 30.94 25.22
C ALA A 212 -62.83 29.64 25.55
N GLN A 213 -63.52 28.64 26.10
CA GLN A 213 -62.95 27.31 26.37
C GLN A 213 -62.53 26.60 25.07
N SER A 214 -63.37 26.62 24.04
CA SER A 214 -63.05 26.03 22.73
C SER A 214 -61.85 26.70 22.06
N LYS A 215 -61.78 28.04 22.11
CA LYS A 215 -60.62 28.80 21.61
C LYS A 215 -59.34 28.43 22.34
N GLN A 216 -59.38 28.33 23.67
CA GLN A 216 -58.23 27.93 24.47
C GLN A 216 -57.76 26.50 24.14
N GLN A 217 -58.69 25.58 23.90
CA GLN A 217 -58.37 24.20 23.49
C GLN A 217 -57.74 24.14 22.09
N LEU A 218 -58.23 24.96 21.15
CA LEU A 218 -57.64 25.10 19.82
C LEU A 218 -56.23 25.69 19.87
N GLU A 219 -56.00 26.72 20.69
CA GLU A 219 -54.67 27.31 20.90
C GLU A 219 -53.68 26.28 21.47
N GLN A 220 -54.11 25.45 22.44
CA GLN A 220 -53.30 24.35 22.97
C GLN A 220 -52.98 23.30 21.90
N SER A 221 -53.96 22.94 21.07
CA SER A 221 -53.76 21.99 19.97
C SER A 221 -52.79 22.54 18.91
N ASN A 222 -52.88 23.82 18.56
CA ASN A 222 -51.96 24.46 17.61
C ASN A 222 -50.53 24.51 18.14
N GLN A 223 -50.34 24.87 19.42
CA GLN A 223 -49.03 24.82 20.07
C GLN A 223 -48.43 23.40 20.06
N GLN A 224 -49.28 22.38 20.26
CA GLN A 224 -48.84 20.98 20.20
C GLN A 224 -48.46 20.54 18.78
N LEU A 225 -49.18 21.02 17.75
CA LEU A 225 -48.85 20.76 16.35
C LEU A 225 -47.55 21.44 15.93
N ASP A 226 -47.33 22.70 16.32
CA ASP A 226 -46.10 23.43 16.03
C ASP A 226 -44.87 22.74 16.65
N ALA A 227 -44.99 22.27 17.90
CA ALA A 227 -43.95 21.50 18.56
C ALA A 227 -43.65 20.17 17.83
N ARG A 228 -44.68 19.50 17.29
CA ARG A 228 -44.51 18.28 16.47
C ARG A 228 -43.83 18.57 15.14
N VAL A 229 -44.18 19.66 14.46
CA VAL A 229 -43.56 20.06 13.19
C VAL A 229 -42.06 20.33 13.39
N GLN A 230 -41.71 21.12 14.41
CA GLN A 230 -40.30 21.41 14.73
C GLN A 230 -39.51 20.12 15.04
N HIS A 231 -40.10 19.20 15.79
CA HIS A 231 -39.46 17.91 16.08
C HIS A 231 -39.24 17.07 14.81
N LEU A 232 -40.22 17.03 13.90
CA LEU A 232 -40.10 16.31 12.63
C LEU A 232 -39.02 16.93 11.73
N GLU A 233 -38.91 18.26 11.68
CA GLU A 233 -37.87 18.96 10.91
C GLU A 233 -36.47 18.60 11.38
N VAL A 234 -36.22 18.63 12.69
CA VAL A 234 -34.93 18.22 13.28
C VAL A 234 -34.63 16.75 12.97
N THR A 235 -35.64 15.89 13.06
CA THR A 235 -35.48 14.46 12.75
C THR A 235 -35.12 14.23 11.29
N ASN A 236 -35.76 14.94 10.36
CA ASN A 236 -35.44 14.87 8.93
C ASN A 236 -34.00 15.32 8.64
N GLN A 237 -33.55 16.42 9.24
CA GLN A 237 -32.15 16.86 9.10
C GLN A 237 -31.15 15.81 9.61
N GLN A 238 -31.46 15.13 10.72
CA GLN A 238 -30.63 14.04 11.24
C GLN A 238 -30.66 12.80 10.34
N LEU A 239 -31.78 12.50 9.70
CA LEU A 239 -31.89 11.40 8.75
C LEU A 239 -31.12 11.71 7.47
N ASP A 240 -31.21 12.92 6.94
CA ASP A 240 -30.48 13.34 5.74
C ASP A 240 -28.96 13.26 5.93
N SER A 241 -28.43 13.72 7.08
CA SER A 241 -27.00 13.60 7.37
C SER A 241 -26.56 12.13 7.51
N LYS A 242 -27.40 11.25 8.07
CA LYS A 242 -27.15 9.81 8.10
C LYS A 242 -27.18 9.17 6.71
N VAL A 243 -28.12 9.57 5.85
CA VAL A 243 -28.21 9.07 4.47
C VAL A 243 -26.98 9.47 3.67
N GLN A 244 -26.52 10.72 3.81
CA GLN A 244 -25.28 11.18 3.18
C GLN A 244 -24.06 10.39 3.68
N HIS A 245 -23.93 10.21 4.99
CA HIS A 245 -22.83 9.42 5.57
C HIS A 245 -22.84 7.96 5.07
N LEU A 246 -24.01 7.30 5.07
CA LEU A 246 -24.16 5.94 4.58
C LEU A 246 -23.89 5.81 3.07
N SER A 247 -24.26 6.83 2.29
CA SER A 247 -23.97 6.88 0.85
C SER A 247 -22.47 6.91 0.57
N ILE A 248 -21.72 7.76 1.27
CA ILE A 248 -20.25 7.83 1.18
C ILE A 248 -19.61 6.49 1.59
N LEU A 249 -20.13 5.88 2.67
CA LEU A 249 -19.63 4.59 3.15
C LEU A 249 -19.86 3.47 2.12
N ASN A 250 -21.05 3.43 1.49
CA ASN A 250 -21.35 2.47 0.44
C ASN A 250 -20.45 2.66 -0.78
N GLN A 251 -20.22 3.90 -1.23
CA GLN A 251 -19.29 4.19 -2.33
C GLN A 251 -17.87 3.69 -2.02
N LYS A 252 -17.42 3.84 -0.77
CA LYS A 252 -16.14 3.29 -0.29
C LYS A 252 -16.11 1.77 -0.36
N TYR A 253 -17.13 1.08 0.16
CA TYR A 253 -17.17 -0.39 0.12
C TYR A 253 -17.26 -0.94 -1.30
N GLU A 254 -18.00 -0.28 -2.20
CA GLU A 254 -18.02 -0.62 -3.62
C GLU A 254 -16.65 -0.40 -4.30
N HIS A 255 -15.86 0.57 -3.84
CA HIS A 255 -14.46 0.75 -4.27
C HIS A 255 -13.57 -0.41 -3.84
N GLU A 256 -13.57 -0.74 -2.54
CA GLU A 256 -12.78 -1.84 -2.00
C GLU A 256 -13.13 -3.17 -2.67
N LEU A 257 -14.42 -3.48 -2.84
CA LEU A 257 -14.87 -4.70 -3.53
C LEU A 257 -14.43 -4.75 -5.00
N ALA A 258 -14.41 -3.62 -5.71
CA ALA A 258 -13.93 -3.57 -7.09
C ALA A 258 -12.43 -3.84 -7.18
N LEU A 259 -11.63 -3.23 -6.30
CA LEU A 259 -10.19 -3.48 -6.20
C LEU A 259 -9.88 -4.94 -5.86
N PHE A 260 -10.59 -5.52 -4.88
CA PHE A 260 -10.43 -6.92 -4.53
C PHE A 260 -10.74 -7.87 -5.69
N LYS A 261 -11.81 -7.60 -6.45
CA LYS A 261 -12.14 -8.39 -7.65
C LYS A 261 -11.05 -8.24 -8.70
N GLN A 262 -10.57 -7.03 -8.97
CA GLN A 262 -9.51 -6.79 -9.95
C GLN A 262 -8.19 -7.48 -9.56
N HIS A 263 -7.77 -7.39 -8.30
CA HIS A 263 -6.55 -8.08 -7.82
C HIS A 263 -6.69 -9.61 -7.90
N LYS A 264 -7.86 -10.16 -7.54
CA LYS A 264 -8.09 -11.62 -7.51
C LYS A 264 -8.24 -12.22 -8.91
N PHE A 265 -8.75 -11.47 -9.88
CA PHE A 265 -9.04 -11.98 -11.22
C PHE A 265 -8.07 -11.47 -12.30
N GLY A 266 -7.40 -10.32 -12.10
CA GLY A 266 -6.41 -9.77 -13.04
C GLY A 266 -5.06 -10.50 -13.00
N SER A 267 -4.69 -11.07 -11.85
CA SER A 267 -3.41 -11.78 -11.64
C SER A 267 -3.33 -13.18 -12.28
N LYS A 268 -4.37 -13.66 -12.97
CA LYS A 268 -4.44 -15.06 -13.45
C LYS A 268 -3.67 -15.35 -14.76
N ASN A 269 -2.95 -14.39 -15.32
CA ASN A 269 -2.26 -14.55 -16.61
C ASN A 269 -0.73 -14.69 -16.53
N GLU A 270 -0.13 -14.81 -15.34
CA GLU A 270 1.33 -14.92 -15.19
C GLU A 270 1.78 -16.36 -14.91
N HIS A 271 1.39 -17.30 -15.76
CA HIS A 271 2.09 -18.59 -15.79
C HIS A 271 3.44 -18.42 -16.51
N LEU A 272 4.51 -18.86 -15.85
CA LEU A 272 5.88 -18.86 -16.39
C LEU A 272 5.92 -19.66 -17.70
N THR A 273 6.20 -18.98 -18.81
CA THR A 273 6.42 -19.64 -20.10
C THR A 273 7.86 -20.13 -20.22
N VAL A 274 8.13 -21.15 -21.04
CA VAL A 274 9.49 -21.66 -21.31
C VAL A 274 10.45 -20.55 -21.76
N LYS A 275 9.95 -19.54 -22.49
CA LYS A 275 10.74 -18.37 -22.89
C LYS A 275 11.15 -17.49 -21.70
N GLN A 276 10.31 -17.36 -20.68
CA GLN A 276 10.67 -16.65 -19.46
C GLN A 276 11.72 -17.42 -18.66
N ILE A 277 11.65 -18.76 -18.62
CA ILE A 277 12.67 -19.62 -17.96
C ILE A 277 14.08 -19.34 -18.51
N HIS A 278 14.21 -19.19 -19.83
CA HIS A 278 15.51 -18.88 -20.44
C HIS A 278 16.09 -17.50 -20.07
N LEU A 279 15.27 -16.50 -19.74
CA LEU A 279 15.78 -15.20 -19.26
C LEU A 279 16.51 -15.34 -17.93
N TRP A 280 16.11 -16.32 -17.11
CA TRP A 280 16.77 -16.61 -15.84
C TRP A 280 18.08 -17.36 -16.02
N ASP A 281 18.12 -18.32 -16.94
CA ASP A 281 19.37 -19.00 -17.25
C ASP A 281 20.42 -18.00 -17.78
N GLU A 282 20.00 -17.01 -18.58
CA GLU A 282 20.85 -15.89 -19.01
C GLU A 282 21.34 -15.06 -17.80
N ALA A 283 20.45 -14.65 -16.90
CA ALA A 283 20.83 -13.88 -15.70
C ALA A 283 21.80 -14.65 -14.78
N VAL A 284 21.63 -15.97 -14.67
CA VAL A 284 22.51 -16.81 -13.85
C VAL A 284 23.90 -16.95 -14.48
N GLU A 285 23.98 -17.10 -15.80
CA GLU A 285 25.26 -17.09 -16.51
C GLU A 285 25.97 -15.74 -16.37
N GLU A 286 25.22 -14.63 -16.38
CA GLU A 286 25.74 -13.28 -16.11
C GLU A 286 26.32 -13.19 -14.70
N ASP A 287 25.59 -13.63 -13.67
CA ASP A 287 26.03 -13.62 -12.28
C ASP A 287 27.27 -14.50 -12.06
N ILE A 288 27.32 -15.69 -12.66
CA ILE A 288 28.49 -16.58 -12.59
C ILE A 288 29.73 -15.90 -13.17
N ALA A 289 29.60 -15.27 -14.35
CA ALA A 289 30.72 -14.58 -14.99
C ALA A 289 31.21 -13.37 -14.18
N ALA A 290 30.30 -12.65 -13.51
CA ALA A 290 30.66 -11.56 -12.60
C ALA A 290 31.46 -12.08 -11.38
N VAL A 291 30.95 -13.12 -10.71
CA VAL A 291 31.62 -13.75 -9.56
C VAL A 291 32.99 -14.31 -9.94
N ASP A 292 33.10 -14.98 -11.10
CA ASP A 292 34.37 -15.52 -11.59
C ASP A 292 35.41 -14.41 -11.77
N LEU A 293 35.03 -13.25 -12.33
CA LEU A 293 35.94 -12.11 -12.52
C LEU A 293 36.37 -11.49 -11.18
N GLU A 294 35.46 -11.33 -10.22
CA GLU A 294 35.79 -10.86 -8.88
C GLU A 294 36.75 -11.81 -8.16
N LEU A 295 36.51 -13.13 -8.27
CA LEU A 295 37.40 -14.15 -7.73
C LEU A 295 38.78 -14.11 -8.41
N GLU A 296 38.85 -13.88 -9.72
CA GLU A 296 40.12 -13.71 -10.43
C GLU A 296 40.91 -12.50 -9.89
N ARG A 297 40.26 -11.37 -9.64
CA ARG A 297 40.89 -10.17 -9.05
C ARG A 297 41.39 -10.43 -7.62
N LEU A 298 40.54 -10.98 -6.76
CA LEU A 298 40.92 -11.32 -5.38
C LEU A 298 42.08 -12.31 -5.29
N ASN A 299 42.18 -13.22 -6.26
CA ASN A 299 43.28 -14.18 -6.34
C ASN A 299 44.54 -13.57 -6.97
N ALA A 300 44.41 -12.63 -7.91
CA ALA A 300 45.54 -11.86 -8.43
C ALA A 300 46.23 -11.05 -7.31
N ASP A 301 45.45 -10.46 -6.39
CA ASP A 301 45.96 -9.73 -5.23
C ASP A 301 46.62 -10.63 -4.17
N LYS A 302 46.24 -11.93 -4.13
CA LYS A 302 46.78 -12.91 -3.17
C LYS A 302 48.00 -13.69 -3.68
N THR A 303 48.39 -13.56 -4.96
CA THR A 303 49.42 -14.42 -5.56
C THR A 303 50.74 -13.69 -5.88
N ASN A 304 51.49 -13.41 -4.81
CA ASN A 304 52.93 -13.70 -4.76
C ASN A 304 53.22 -15.08 -4.13
N ALA A 305 52.20 -15.91 -3.89
CA ALA A 305 52.33 -17.28 -3.41
C ALA A 305 51.77 -18.27 -4.44
N ALA A 306 52.59 -19.25 -4.80
CA ALA A 306 52.36 -20.25 -5.84
C ALA A 306 51.00 -20.95 -5.73
N ALA A 307 50.30 -21.06 -6.87
CA ALA A 307 49.16 -21.97 -7.01
C ALA A 307 49.22 -22.71 -8.35
N GLN A 308 49.40 -24.03 -8.25
CA GLN A 308 49.26 -25.00 -9.32
C GLN A 308 47.83 -24.92 -9.89
N LYS A 309 47.68 -24.50 -11.15
CA LYS A 309 46.42 -24.66 -11.90
C LYS A 309 46.40 -26.06 -12.53
N ALA A 310 45.41 -26.87 -12.17
CA ALA A 310 45.08 -28.11 -12.88
C ALA A 310 44.77 -27.81 -14.37
N PRO A 311 45.08 -28.72 -15.31
CA PRO A 311 44.87 -28.49 -16.73
C PRO A 311 43.39 -28.56 -17.06
N VAL A 312 42.69 -27.42 -16.98
CA VAL A 312 41.36 -27.28 -17.54
C VAL A 312 41.48 -27.32 -19.06
N ASN A 313 40.74 -28.24 -19.68
CA ASN A 313 40.68 -28.42 -21.12
C ASN A 313 40.13 -27.13 -21.76
N LYS A 314 41.02 -26.26 -22.27
CA LYS A 314 40.61 -24.96 -22.82
C LYS A 314 39.87 -25.19 -24.14
N PRO A 315 38.60 -24.78 -24.28
CA PRO A 315 37.93 -24.86 -25.57
C PRO A 315 38.74 -24.10 -26.62
N LYS A 316 38.97 -24.72 -27.79
CA LYS A 316 39.64 -24.07 -28.91
C LYS A 316 38.79 -22.88 -29.35
N ARG A 317 39.40 -21.68 -29.36
CA ARG A 317 38.75 -20.47 -29.86
C ARG A 317 38.35 -20.69 -31.32
N ARG A 318 37.06 -20.46 -31.61
CA ARG A 318 36.56 -20.44 -32.98
C ARG A 318 37.09 -19.16 -33.64
N LEU A 319 37.66 -19.29 -34.84
CA LEU A 319 38.08 -18.13 -35.63
C LEU A 319 36.86 -17.30 -36.01
N LEU A 320 37.06 -15.98 -36.12
CA LEU A 320 36.01 -15.10 -36.61
C LEU A 320 35.76 -15.36 -38.10
N PRO A 321 34.52 -15.21 -38.60
CA PRO A 321 34.21 -15.52 -40.00
C PRO A 321 35.04 -14.72 -41.00
N ASP A 322 35.54 -15.39 -42.06
CA ASP A 322 36.42 -14.77 -43.06
C ASP A 322 35.72 -13.78 -43.99
N HIS A 323 34.39 -13.88 -44.13
CA HIS A 323 33.60 -13.00 -44.98
C HIS A 323 33.42 -11.58 -44.40
N LEU A 324 33.79 -11.37 -43.14
CA LEU A 324 33.69 -10.06 -42.49
C LEU A 324 34.78 -9.13 -43.03
N HIS A 325 34.40 -7.87 -43.30
CA HIS A 325 35.36 -6.82 -43.61
C HIS A 325 36.44 -6.75 -42.54
N THR A 326 37.71 -6.66 -42.92
CA THR A 326 38.83 -6.70 -41.99
C THR A 326 39.61 -5.39 -42.03
N LEU A 327 39.64 -4.68 -40.90
CA LEU A 327 40.43 -3.49 -40.68
C LEU A 327 41.74 -3.88 -39.97
N ARG A 328 42.87 -3.75 -40.66
CA ARG A 328 44.19 -4.05 -40.08
C ARG A 328 44.75 -2.82 -39.39
N ILE A 329 45.05 -2.94 -38.11
CA ILE A 329 45.58 -1.88 -37.25
C ILE A 329 46.98 -2.27 -36.81
N GLU A 330 47.98 -1.51 -37.25
CA GLU A 330 49.38 -1.74 -36.89
C GLU A 330 49.74 -1.00 -35.59
N HIS A 331 50.34 -1.73 -34.66
CA HIS A 331 50.91 -1.21 -33.42
C HIS A 331 52.43 -1.33 -33.53
N GLU A 332 53.04 -0.29 -34.08
CA GLU A 332 54.48 -0.16 -34.26
C GLU A 332 55.08 0.87 -33.29
N PRO A 333 56.31 0.64 -32.80
CA PRO A 333 56.95 1.58 -31.89
C PRO A 333 57.11 2.96 -32.55
N ALA A 334 56.93 4.02 -31.76
CA ALA A 334 57.02 5.42 -32.23
C ALA A 334 58.41 5.78 -32.81
N SER A 335 59.45 5.04 -32.43
CA SER A 335 60.78 5.12 -33.00
C SER A 335 61.33 3.72 -33.22
N THR A 336 61.96 3.51 -34.38
CA THR A 336 62.75 2.30 -34.68
C THR A 336 64.20 2.43 -34.22
N GLN A 337 64.51 3.42 -33.37
CA GLN A 337 65.83 3.59 -32.78
C GLN A 337 65.85 3.05 -31.35
N CYS A 338 66.82 2.19 -31.07
CA CYS A 338 67.04 1.64 -29.74
C CYS A 338 67.71 2.68 -28.81
N SER A 339 67.57 2.50 -27.50
CA SER A 339 68.26 3.32 -26.48
C SER A 339 69.79 3.27 -26.58
N CYS A 340 70.35 2.23 -27.21
CA CYS A 340 71.78 2.12 -27.52
C CYS A 340 72.20 2.83 -28.82
N GLY A 341 71.27 3.51 -29.51
CA GLY A 341 71.51 4.26 -30.75
C GLY A 341 71.38 3.46 -32.05
N CYS A 342 71.23 2.12 -31.97
CA CYS A 342 71.09 1.24 -33.13
C CYS A 342 69.68 1.26 -33.74
N THR A 343 69.57 0.89 -35.02
CA THR A 343 68.26 0.69 -35.68
C THR A 343 67.69 -0.68 -35.31
N LEU A 344 66.44 -0.72 -34.87
CA LEU A 344 65.70 -1.92 -34.54
C LEU A 344 65.33 -2.70 -35.80
N ARG A 345 65.40 -4.03 -35.72
CA ARG A 345 65.01 -4.95 -36.80
C ARG A 345 63.71 -5.65 -36.47
N ARG A 346 62.74 -5.64 -37.39
CA ARG A 346 61.48 -6.39 -37.26
C ARG A 346 61.75 -7.88 -37.49
N ILE A 347 61.41 -8.72 -36.52
CA ILE A 347 61.63 -10.17 -36.57
C ILE A 347 60.36 -10.99 -36.73
N GLY A 348 59.20 -10.37 -36.52
CA GLY A 348 57.91 -11.02 -36.64
C GLY A 348 56.79 -10.13 -36.14
N GLU A 349 55.60 -10.72 -36.02
CA GLU A 349 54.41 -10.01 -35.54
C GLU A 349 53.51 -10.96 -34.75
N ASP A 350 52.76 -10.40 -33.80
CA ASP A 350 51.62 -11.07 -33.19
C ASP A 350 50.33 -10.44 -33.72
N VAL A 351 49.43 -11.28 -34.23
CA VAL A 351 48.12 -10.87 -34.73
C VAL A 351 47.03 -11.26 -33.73
N SER A 352 46.13 -10.33 -33.42
CA SER A 352 44.95 -10.58 -32.60
C SER A 352 43.71 -10.02 -33.29
N GLU A 353 42.65 -10.84 -33.37
CA GLU A 353 41.40 -10.42 -33.99
C GLU A 353 40.36 -10.00 -32.95
N LYS A 354 39.65 -8.90 -33.24
CA LYS A 354 38.53 -8.38 -32.46
C LYS A 354 37.32 -8.25 -33.37
N LEU A 355 36.14 -8.63 -32.86
CA LEU A 355 34.86 -8.44 -33.52
C LEU A 355 34.32 -7.06 -33.12
N ASN A 356 34.07 -6.24 -34.13
CA ASN A 356 33.57 -4.88 -33.97
C ASN A 356 32.21 -4.71 -34.67
N PHE A 357 31.44 -3.74 -34.19
CA PHE A 357 30.10 -3.43 -34.63
C PHE A 357 29.97 -1.93 -34.87
N ARG A 358 29.75 -1.57 -36.14
CA ARG A 358 29.15 -0.28 -36.50
C ARG A 358 27.67 -0.54 -36.76
N PRO A 359 26.77 0.43 -36.52
CA PRO A 359 25.35 0.22 -36.74
C PRO A 359 25.06 -0.49 -38.07
N ALA A 360 24.40 -1.64 -37.98
CA ALA A 360 24.07 -2.56 -39.07
C ALA A 360 25.22 -3.31 -39.78
N GLN A 361 26.47 -3.24 -39.30
CA GLN A 361 27.61 -3.93 -39.91
C GLN A 361 28.63 -4.48 -38.91
N PHE A 362 28.85 -5.79 -38.96
CA PHE A 362 29.98 -6.44 -38.29
C PHE A 362 31.24 -6.37 -39.14
N TYR A 363 32.37 -6.16 -38.48
CA TYR A 363 33.70 -6.21 -39.11
C TYR A 363 34.73 -6.72 -38.11
N LYS A 364 35.88 -7.18 -38.61
CA LYS A 364 37.00 -7.64 -37.80
C LYS A 364 38.07 -6.56 -37.74
N GLU A 365 38.61 -6.32 -36.55
CA GLU A 365 39.83 -5.56 -36.37
C GLU A 365 40.99 -6.52 -36.12
N GLN A 366 41.98 -6.48 -37.00
CA GLN A 366 43.21 -7.24 -36.88
C GLN A 366 44.30 -6.35 -36.31
N HIS A 367 44.57 -6.51 -35.01
CA HIS A 367 45.66 -5.81 -34.34
C HIS A 367 46.96 -6.57 -34.58
N VAL A 368 47.88 -5.94 -35.30
CA VAL A 368 49.20 -6.48 -35.62
C VAL A 368 50.25 -5.76 -34.81
N ARG A 369 50.95 -6.50 -33.94
CA ARG A 369 52.00 -5.96 -33.08
C ARG A 369 53.36 -6.44 -33.56
N GLY A 370 54.14 -5.55 -34.15
CA GLY A 370 55.49 -5.85 -34.61
C GLY A 370 56.42 -6.20 -33.45
N LYS A 371 57.21 -7.27 -33.61
CA LYS A 371 58.31 -7.63 -32.70
C LYS A 371 59.59 -7.06 -33.26
N TRP A 372 60.22 -6.17 -32.50
CA TRP A 372 61.44 -5.47 -32.89
C TRP A 372 62.57 -5.84 -31.96
N VAL A 373 63.74 -6.16 -32.50
CA VAL A 373 64.93 -6.47 -31.70
C VAL A 373 66.07 -5.54 -32.04
N CYS A 374 66.89 -5.25 -31.03
CA CYS A 374 68.22 -4.72 -31.26
C CYS A 374 69.23 -5.86 -31.22
N ASP A 375 69.95 -6.09 -32.32
CA ASP A 375 70.96 -7.16 -32.41
C ASP A 375 72.24 -6.86 -31.59
N GLN A 376 72.39 -5.66 -31.00
CA GLN A 376 73.58 -5.26 -30.21
C GLN A 376 73.37 -5.35 -28.69
N CYS A 377 72.15 -5.13 -28.21
CA CYS A 377 71.83 -5.13 -26.77
C CYS A 377 70.70 -6.10 -26.41
N ASP A 378 70.35 -7.00 -27.34
CA ASP A 378 69.34 -8.06 -27.20
C ASP A 378 67.98 -7.57 -26.66
N THR A 379 67.65 -6.30 -26.89
CA THR A 379 66.43 -5.68 -26.38
C THR A 379 65.27 -5.94 -27.34
N LEU A 380 64.24 -6.64 -26.85
CA LEU A 380 62.97 -6.85 -27.55
C LEU A 380 61.99 -5.72 -27.21
N THR A 381 61.55 -4.98 -28.24
CA THR A 381 60.52 -3.95 -28.15
C THR A 381 59.27 -4.41 -28.90
N GLN A 382 58.12 -4.34 -28.24
CA GLN A 382 56.82 -4.61 -28.83
C GLN A 382 55.80 -3.67 -28.19
N GLN A 383 54.97 -3.03 -29.01
CA GLN A 383 53.94 -2.15 -28.48
C GLN A 383 52.89 -2.97 -27.73
N ALA A 384 52.53 -2.51 -26.53
CA ALA A 384 51.48 -3.14 -25.74
C ALA A 384 50.15 -3.07 -26.49
N MET A 385 49.33 -4.12 -26.33
CA MET A 385 47.96 -4.07 -26.83
C MET A 385 47.20 -3.03 -25.98
N PRO A 386 46.35 -2.18 -26.58
CA PRO A 386 45.48 -1.31 -25.80
C PRO A 386 44.69 -2.10 -24.76
N ALA A 387 44.34 -1.48 -23.64
CA ALA A 387 43.47 -2.11 -22.65
C ALA A 387 42.07 -2.29 -23.25
N TYR A 388 41.48 -3.47 -23.06
CA TYR A 388 40.11 -3.78 -23.45
C TYR A 388 39.31 -4.17 -22.21
N VAL A 389 37.99 -3.94 -22.23
CA VAL A 389 37.08 -4.27 -21.12
C VAL A 389 37.18 -5.75 -20.74
N ILE A 390 37.27 -6.64 -21.73
CA ILE A 390 37.42 -8.09 -21.50
C ILE A 390 38.77 -8.55 -22.05
N ASP A 391 39.67 -8.88 -21.14
CA ASP A 391 40.99 -9.37 -21.47
C ASP A 391 40.94 -10.65 -22.30
N LYS A 392 41.69 -10.64 -23.41
CA LYS A 392 41.75 -11.74 -24.39
C LYS A 392 40.38 -12.14 -24.97
N GLY A 393 39.32 -11.36 -24.72
CA GLY A 393 37.99 -11.53 -25.31
C GLY A 393 37.99 -11.16 -26.80
N ILE A 394 37.02 -11.66 -27.54
CA ILE A 394 36.87 -11.35 -28.97
C ILE A 394 36.08 -10.06 -29.21
N ALA A 395 35.31 -9.56 -28.24
CA ALA A 395 34.51 -8.36 -28.43
C ALA A 395 35.32 -7.07 -28.25
N SER A 396 34.99 -6.08 -29.07
CA SER A 396 35.39 -4.68 -28.93
C SER A 396 34.46 -3.92 -27.95
N PRO A 397 34.89 -2.78 -27.39
CA PRO A 397 34.05 -1.93 -26.55
C PRO A 397 32.75 -1.51 -27.23
N GLU A 398 32.77 -1.24 -28.54
CA GLU A 398 31.60 -0.85 -29.32
C GLU A 398 30.57 -1.98 -29.40
N LEU A 399 31.03 -3.22 -29.64
CA LEU A 399 30.16 -4.39 -29.65
C LEU A 399 29.57 -4.64 -28.25
N LEU A 400 30.39 -4.57 -27.20
CA LEU A 400 29.92 -4.71 -25.82
C LEU A 400 28.86 -3.66 -25.48
N SER A 401 29.13 -2.40 -25.84
CA SER A 401 28.19 -1.29 -25.67
C SER A 401 26.87 -1.56 -26.39
N HIS A 402 26.92 -2.04 -27.64
CA HIS A 402 25.73 -2.38 -28.41
C HIS A 402 24.91 -3.50 -27.75
N VAL A 403 25.56 -4.56 -27.25
CA VAL A 403 24.90 -5.68 -26.57
C VAL A 403 24.19 -5.21 -25.29
N LEU A 404 24.87 -4.39 -24.48
CA LEU A 404 24.32 -3.83 -23.23
C LEU A 404 23.12 -2.91 -23.49
N VAL A 405 23.26 -1.94 -24.40
CA VAL A 405 22.19 -0.99 -24.75
C VAL A 405 21.00 -1.75 -25.32
N SER A 406 21.24 -2.68 -26.25
CA SER A 406 20.18 -3.50 -26.83
C SER A 406 19.42 -4.29 -25.75
N LYS A 407 20.14 -4.87 -24.78
CA LYS A 407 19.51 -5.68 -23.72
C LYS A 407 18.68 -4.82 -22.78
N TYR A 408 19.27 -3.75 -22.25
CA TYR A 408 18.69 -3.02 -21.12
C TYR A 408 17.86 -1.80 -21.54
N ALA A 409 18.30 -1.03 -22.54
CA ALA A 409 17.57 0.15 -23.01
C ALA A 409 16.51 -0.23 -24.06
N ASP A 410 16.83 -1.13 -25.00
CA ASP A 410 15.91 -1.52 -26.07
C ASP A 410 15.08 -2.77 -25.76
N HIS A 411 15.24 -3.33 -24.56
CA HIS A 411 14.54 -4.53 -24.10
C HIS A 411 14.66 -5.72 -25.07
N LEU A 412 15.83 -5.93 -25.66
CA LEU A 412 16.12 -6.98 -26.63
C LEU A 412 16.86 -8.16 -25.95
N PRO A 413 16.18 -9.28 -25.65
CA PRO A 413 16.80 -10.41 -24.94
C PRO A 413 17.95 -11.05 -25.74
N LEU A 414 18.89 -11.71 -25.05
CA LEU A 414 20.11 -12.21 -25.67
C LEU A 414 19.85 -13.28 -26.72
N TYR A 415 18.86 -14.14 -26.52
CA TYR A 415 18.46 -15.09 -27.56
C TYR A 415 18.07 -14.39 -28.87
N ARG A 416 17.43 -13.21 -28.80
CA ARG A 416 17.00 -12.45 -29.99
C ARG A 416 18.18 -11.70 -30.61
N GLN A 417 19.05 -11.12 -29.79
CA GLN A 417 20.32 -10.53 -30.26
C GLN A 417 21.16 -11.57 -31.01
N ARG A 418 21.33 -12.77 -30.44
CA ARG A 418 22.00 -13.90 -31.10
C ARG A 418 21.42 -14.21 -32.47
N GLN A 419 20.09 -14.26 -32.61
CA GLN A 419 19.44 -14.50 -33.90
C GLN A 419 19.70 -13.37 -34.91
N ILE A 420 19.76 -12.12 -34.44
CA ILE A 420 20.12 -10.97 -35.28
C ILE A 420 21.56 -11.10 -35.76
N PHE A 421 22.49 -11.43 -34.87
CA PHE A 421 23.90 -11.59 -35.21
C PHE A 421 24.11 -12.76 -36.18
N LEU A 422 23.40 -13.87 -35.98
CA LEU A 422 23.44 -15.03 -36.87
C LEU A 422 22.99 -14.67 -38.30
N ARG A 423 21.96 -13.83 -38.45
CA ARG A 423 21.53 -13.33 -39.77
C ARG A 423 22.58 -12.47 -40.45
N ALA A 424 23.45 -11.83 -39.68
CA ALA A 424 24.61 -11.08 -40.17
C ALA A 424 25.87 -11.96 -40.37
N GLY A 425 25.74 -13.29 -40.27
CA GLY A 425 26.85 -14.23 -40.44
C GLY A 425 27.72 -14.45 -39.19
N VAL A 426 27.31 -13.91 -38.04
CA VAL A 426 28.05 -13.96 -36.77
C VAL A 426 27.35 -14.93 -35.81
N ASP A 427 27.90 -16.15 -35.66
CA ASP A 427 27.39 -17.18 -34.76
C ASP A 427 28.03 -17.07 -33.37
N LEU A 428 27.36 -16.38 -32.45
CA LEU A 428 27.72 -16.28 -31.03
C LEU A 428 26.77 -17.13 -30.18
N SER A 429 27.28 -17.77 -29.12
CA SER A 429 26.43 -18.47 -28.16
C SER A 429 25.77 -17.47 -27.20
N ARG A 430 24.64 -17.87 -26.58
CA ARG A 430 24.04 -17.07 -25.50
C ARG A 430 25.00 -16.91 -24.33
N SER A 431 25.67 -17.99 -23.93
CA SER A 431 26.65 -17.96 -22.85
C SER A 431 27.81 -16.99 -23.08
N THR A 432 28.24 -16.78 -24.34
CA THR A 432 29.24 -15.74 -24.65
C THR A 432 28.67 -14.34 -24.42
N LEU A 433 27.42 -14.09 -24.80
CA LEU A 433 26.77 -12.80 -24.55
C LEU A 433 26.51 -12.56 -23.05
N SER A 434 26.07 -13.59 -22.33
CA SER A 434 25.87 -13.57 -20.87
C SER A 434 27.20 -13.27 -20.15
N ASP A 435 28.29 -13.96 -20.51
CA ASP A 435 29.64 -13.73 -19.97
C ASP A 435 30.11 -12.29 -20.21
N TRP A 436 29.87 -11.75 -21.40
CA TRP A 436 30.22 -10.36 -21.70
C TRP A 436 29.47 -9.37 -20.82
N ILE A 437 28.17 -9.57 -20.61
CA ILE A 437 27.36 -8.70 -19.76
C ILE A 437 27.84 -8.76 -18.31
N GLY A 438 28.04 -9.97 -17.76
CA GLY A 438 28.50 -10.14 -16.38
C GLY A 438 29.82 -9.41 -16.12
N ARG A 439 30.81 -9.59 -17.01
CA ARG A 439 32.10 -8.90 -16.91
C ARG A 439 31.95 -7.38 -17.05
N CYS A 440 31.15 -6.91 -18.00
CA CYS A 440 30.89 -5.48 -18.13
C CYS A 440 30.21 -4.90 -16.89
N GLY A 441 29.33 -5.65 -16.23
CA GLY A 441 28.71 -5.24 -14.96
C GLY A 441 29.75 -4.93 -13.89
N VAL A 442 30.71 -5.83 -13.70
CA VAL A 442 31.84 -5.66 -12.76
C VAL A 442 32.75 -4.49 -13.14
N GLU A 443 33.03 -4.31 -14.44
CA GLU A 443 33.87 -3.19 -14.91
C GLU A 443 33.16 -1.82 -14.81
N LEU A 444 31.83 -1.80 -14.81
CA LEU A 444 31.02 -0.58 -14.65
C LEU A 444 30.75 -0.24 -13.17
N GLU A 445 31.04 -1.15 -12.24
CA GLU A 445 30.81 -0.95 -10.80
C GLU A 445 31.45 0.34 -10.24
N PRO A 446 32.70 0.72 -10.60
CA PRO A 446 33.27 1.98 -10.13
C PRO A 446 32.46 3.21 -10.53
N LEU A 447 31.83 3.19 -11.72
CA LEU A 447 30.96 4.27 -12.17
C LEU A 447 29.63 4.26 -11.40
N ALA A 448 29.05 3.09 -11.14
CA ALA A 448 27.85 2.97 -10.31
C ALA A 448 28.11 3.47 -8.87
N ASN A 449 29.27 3.13 -8.30
CA ASN A 449 29.71 3.60 -6.99
C ASN A 449 29.95 5.12 -6.96
N ALA A 450 30.56 5.69 -8.00
CA ALA A 450 30.70 7.14 -8.13
C ALA A 450 29.33 7.83 -8.23
N LEU A 451 28.39 7.28 -9.00
CA LEU A 451 27.03 7.81 -9.12
C LEU A 451 26.27 7.74 -7.80
N LYS A 452 26.44 6.66 -7.03
CA LYS A 452 25.92 6.54 -5.66
C LYS A 452 26.44 7.66 -4.77
N GLN A 453 27.73 7.99 -4.83
CA GLN A 453 28.28 9.11 -4.06
C GLN A 453 27.67 10.45 -4.48
N VAL A 454 27.46 10.68 -5.78
CA VAL A 454 26.78 11.88 -6.28
C VAL A 454 25.36 11.97 -5.73
N VAL A 455 24.59 10.88 -5.71
CA VAL A 455 23.24 10.86 -5.13
C VAL A 455 23.27 11.17 -3.63
N LEU A 456 24.20 10.56 -2.88
CA LEU A 456 24.35 10.78 -1.44
C LEU A 456 24.90 12.18 -1.09
N GLN A 457 25.43 12.95 -2.04
CA GLN A 457 25.79 14.35 -1.79
C GLN A 457 24.59 15.30 -1.86
N GLN A 458 23.43 14.84 -2.34
CA GLN A 458 22.27 15.69 -2.53
C GLN A 458 21.53 15.96 -1.22
N GLN A 459 20.99 17.17 -1.10
CA GLN A 459 20.16 17.59 0.06
C GLN A 459 18.74 17.02 0.00
N VAL A 460 18.28 16.63 -1.19
CA VAL A 460 16.97 16.05 -1.44
C VAL A 460 17.14 14.82 -2.32
N ILE A 461 16.66 13.67 -1.84
CA ILE A 461 16.70 12.40 -2.56
C ILE A 461 15.28 11.85 -2.67
N HIS A 462 14.90 11.38 -3.85
CA HIS A 462 13.69 10.59 -4.04
C HIS A 462 14.03 9.11 -3.85
N ALA A 463 13.20 8.39 -3.11
CA ALA A 463 13.32 6.95 -2.92
C ALA A 463 11.99 6.26 -3.26
N ASP A 464 12.08 5.16 -4.00
CA ASP A 464 10.96 4.29 -4.35
C ASP A 464 11.46 2.85 -4.46
N GLU A 465 10.63 1.89 -4.07
CA GLU A 465 10.97 0.47 -4.19
C GLU A 465 9.99 -0.27 -5.10
N THR A 466 10.52 -0.90 -6.14
CA THR A 466 9.73 -1.67 -7.10
C THR A 466 9.98 -3.16 -6.90
N PRO A 467 8.93 -3.99 -6.70
CA PRO A 467 9.09 -5.42 -6.61
C PRO A 467 9.49 -6.00 -7.96
N VAL A 468 10.51 -6.85 -7.95
CA VAL A 468 10.91 -7.67 -9.09
C VAL A 468 10.76 -9.14 -8.72
N THR A 469 10.36 -9.97 -9.68
CA THR A 469 10.52 -11.42 -9.47
C THR A 469 12.00 -11.71 -9.61
N VAL A 470 12.54 -12.55 -8.73
CA VAL A 470 13.89 -13.14 -8.85
C VAL A 470 13.82 -14.66 -8.72
N MET A 471 14.80 -15.38 -9.25
CA MET A 471 14.86 -16.83 -9.11
C MET A 471 15.78 -17.17 -7.96
N GLN A 472 15.23 -17.77 -6.90
CA GLN A 472 16.03 -18.31 -5.83
C GLN A 472 16.65 -19.63 -6.28
N MET A 473 17.98 -19.70 -6.25
CA MET A 473 18.75 -20.90 -6.56
C MET A 473 19.10 -21.62 -5.25
N GLY A 474 18.31 -22.63 -4.87
CA GLY A 474 18.67 -23.59 -3.82
C GLY A 474 19.28 -24.86 -4.42
N GLU A 475 19.92 -25.70 -3.59
CA GLU A 475 20.63 -26.92 -4.02
C GLU A 475 19.78 -27.85 -4.92
N ASN A 476 18.44 -27.83 -4.84
CA ASN A 476 17.56 -28.64 -5.68
C ASN A 476 16.23 -27.96 -6.09
N GLU A 477 16.04 -26.67 -5.85
CA GLU A 477 14.78 -25.98 -6.19
C GLU A 477 15.03 -24.60 -6.78
N LYS A 478 14.59 -24.40 -8.04
CA LYS A 478 14.42 -23.08 -8.66
C LYS A 478 13.04 -22.56 -8.32
N LYS A 479 12.92 -21.68 -7.34
CA LYS A 479 11.64 -21.07 -6.94
C LYS A 479 11.64 -19.57 -7.19
N PRO A 480 10.57 -19.01 -7.80
CA PRO A 480 10.44 -17.57 -7.90
C PRO A 480 10.27 -16.98 -6.49
N LYS A 481 11.10 -15.99 -6.15
CA LYS A 481 11.04 -15.18 -4.93
C LYS A 481 10.81 -13.72 -5.35
N LYS A 482 10.22 -12.91 -4.48
CA LYS A 482 10.17 -11.45 -4.69
C LYS A 482 11.47 -10.82 -4.20
N GLY A 483 12.18 -10.16 -5.10
CA GLY A 483 13.21 -9.17 -4.78
C GLY A 483 12.66 -7.76 -4.95
N TYR A 484 13.46 -6.76 -4.61
CA TYR A 484 13.08 -5.35 -4.69
C TYR A 484 14.24 -4.56 -5.27
N VAL A 485 13.96 -3.69 -6.22
CA VAL A 485 14.91 -2.71 -6.72
C VAL A 485 14.55 -1.37 -6.08
N TRP A 486 15.42 -0.86 -5.23
CA TRP A 486 15.31 0.45 -4.62
C TRP A 486 15.93 1.47 -5.56
N ALA A 487 15.14 2.43 -6.01
CA ALA A 487 15.60 3.53 -6.85
C ALA A 487 15.82 4.75 -5.96
N TYR A 488 17.04 5.30 -5.99
CA TYR A 488 17.36 6.58 -5.39
C TYR A 488 17.71 7.58 -6.48
N ALA A 489 17.02 8.71 -6.51
CA ALA A 489 17.16 9.70 -7.57
C ALA A 489 17.36 11.11 -7.03
N SER A 490 18.17 11.89 -7.75
CA SER A 490 18.23 13.34 -7.59
C SER A 490 16.92 14.01 -8.03
N THR A 491 16.68 15.23 -7.56
CA THR A 491 15.53 16.02 -8.03
C THR A 491 15.75 16.58 -9.44
N GLN A 492 14.67 16.92 -10.14
CA GLN A 492 14.72 17.59 -11.45
C GLN A 492 15.43 18.96 -11.43
N TYR A 493 15.54 19.57 -10.25
CA TYR A 493 16.21 20.86 -10.06
C TYR A 493 17.73 20.71 -9.90
N ASN A 494 18.21 19.48 -9.82
CA ASN A 494 19.64 19.21 -9.73
C ASN A 494 20.30 19.35 -11.11
N PRO A 495 21.47 20.00 -11.22
CA PRO A 495 22.23 19.99 -12.47
C PRO A 495 22.63 18.57 -12.90
N VAL A 496 22.84 17.66 -11.95
CA VAL A 496 23.15 16.26 -12.24
C VAL A 496 21.91 15.41 -12.03
N GLN A 497 21.37 14.88 -13.14
CA GLN A 497 20.27 13.93 -13.12
C GLN A 497 20.83 12.52 -12.89
N ALA A 498 20.91 12.12 -11.62
CA ALA A 498 21.45 10.83 -11.19
C ALA A 498 20.35 9.92 -10.67
N VAL A 499 20.37 8.66 -11.09
CA VAL A 499 19.53 7.58 -10.56
C VAL A 499 20.41 6.38 -10.28
N ILE A 500 20.30 5.82 -9.09
CA ILE A 500 20.99 4.59 -8.70
C ILE A 500 19.96 3.55 -8.28
N TYR A 501 20.16 2.33 -8.74
CA TYR A 501 19.32 1.18 -8.43
C TYR A 501 20.07 0.24 -7.49
N ASP A 502 19.49 -0.03 -6.34
CA ASP A 502 20.02 -0.92 -5.32
C ASP A 502 19.11 -2.15 -5.21
N PHE A 503 19.61 -3.29 -5.70
CA PHE A 503 18.85 -4.54 -5.65
C PHE A 503 18.96 -5.18 -4.26
N GLN A 504 17.82 -5.58 -3.73
CA GLN A 504 17.70 -6.21 -2.42
C GLN A 504 16.77 -7.41 -2.45
N ASP A 505 17.11 -8.43 -1.67
CA ASP A 505 16.41 -9.71 -1.67
C ASP A 505 15.05 -9.69 -0.93
N SER A 506 14.72 -8.55 -0.31
CA SER A 506 13.56 -8.35 0.54
C SER A 506 13.19 -6.86 0.61
N ARG A 507 11.96 -6.54 1.05
CA ARG A 507 11.49 -5.16 1.22
C ARG A 507 11.83 -4.60 2.62
N SER A 508 12.87 -5.12 3.28
CA SER A 508 13.20 -4.68 4.63
C SER A 508 13.63 -3.21 4.63
N GLY A 509 13.12 -2.42 5.58
CA GLY A 509 13.58 -1.05 5.80
C GLY A 509 15.07 -0.95 6.17
N GLN A 510 15.68 -2.06 6.61
CA GLN A 510 17.12 -2.15 6.88
C GLN A 510 17.95 -1.80 5.65
N HIS A 511 17.49 -2.16 4.45
CA HIS A 511 18.24 -1.90 3.23
C HIS A 511 18.34 -0.42 2.92
N ALA A 512 17.21 0.31 3.07
CA ALA A 512 17.22 1.76 2.95
C ALA A 512 18.07 2.42 4.05
N GLU A 513 18.13 1.81 5.23
CA GLU A 513 19.00 2.27 6.31
C GLU A 513 20.48 2.10 6.01
N ASP A 514 20.88 0.95 5.49
CA ASP A 514 22.26 0.67 5.12
C ASP A 514 22.70 1.54 3.93
N PHE A 515 21.81 1.74 2.95
CA PHE A 515 22.08 2.59 1.80
C PHE A 515 22.26 4.07 2.19
N LEU A 516 21.36 4.60 3.02
CA LEU A 516 21.35 6.01 3.46
C LEU A 516 22.17 6.23 4.74
N LYS A 517 23.05 5.31 5.09
CA LYS A 517 23.85 5.38 6.30
C LYS A 517 24.77 6.60 6.27
N GLY A 518 24.66 7.44 7.29
CA GLY A 518 25.45 8.68 7.41
C GLY A 518 24.94 9.86 6.56
N TRP A 519 23.92 9.65 5.71
CA TRP A 519 23.31 10.72 4.94
C TRP A 519 22.31 11.54 5.77
N GLN A 520 22.22 12.84 5.46
CA GLN A 520 21.33 13.80 6.11
C GLN A 520 20.69 14.70 5.05
N GLY A 521 19.40 14.98 5.18
CA GLY A 521 18.65 15.76 4.19
C GLY A 521 17.16 15.42 4.16
N HIS A 522 16.51 15.74 3.04
CA HIS A 522 15.07 15.55 2.84
C HIS A 522 14.83 14.33 1.95
N LEU A 523 14.18 13.30 2.50
CA LEU A 523 13.87 12.08 1.77
C LEU A 523 12.42 12.13 1.28
N VAL A 524 12.23 12.11 -0.03
CA VAL A 524 10.91 12.03 -0.66
C VAL A 524 10.56 10.57 -0.91
N CYS A 525 9.53 10.05 -0.23
CA CYS A 525 9.10 8.65 -0.35
C CYS A 525 7.56 8.50 -0.21
N ASP A 526 7.04 7.29 -0.44
CA ASP A 526 5.61 6.96 -0.52
C ASP A 526 4.94 6.63 0.84
N ASP A 527 5.41 7.23 1.94
CA ASP A 527 4.99 6.96 3.33
C ASP A 527 5.12 5.47 3.75
N TYR A 528 5.91 4.67 3.00
CA TYR A 528 6.15 3.29 3.35
C TYR A 528 6.84 3.16 4.72
N SER A 529 6.34 2.26 5.56
CA SER A 529 6.81 2.06 6.94
C SER A 529 8.29 1.68 7.03
N GLY A 530 8.87 1.13 5.96
CA GLY A 530 10.30 0.79 5.89
C GLY A 530 11.23 2.00 6.06
N TYR A 531 10.79 3.20 5.66
CA TYR A 531 11.60 4.42 5.81
C TYR A 531 11.56 5.02 7.22
N LYS A 532 10.54 4.69 8.03
CA LYS A 532 10.26 5.37 9.30
C LYS A 532 11.40 5.28 10.32
N ALA A 533 12.22 4.22 10.26
CA ALA A 533 13.40 4.10 11.12
C ALA A 533 14.39 5.26 10.92
N ARG A 534 14.51 5.77 9.68
CA ARG A 534 15.45 6.86 9.32
C ARG A 534 15.05 8.22 9.86
N PHE A 535 13.76 8.45 10.05
CA PHE A 535 13.26 9.73 10.53
C PHE A 535 13.38 9.89 12.05
N ARG A 536 13.59 8.79 12.79
CA ARG A 536 13.64 8.81 14.26
C ARG A 536 14.77 9.67 14.83
N SER A 537 15.91 9.75 14.15
CA SER A 537 17.06 10.55 14.61
C SER A 537 16.90 12.05 14.32
N GLY A 538 15.94 12.45 13.48
CA GLY A 538 15.78 13.82 12.98
C GLY A 538 16.85 14.27 11.97
N GLN A 539 17.84 13.43 11.66
CA GLN A 539 18.87 13.72 10.65
C GLN A 539 18.34 13.63 9.22
N VAL A 540 17.31 12.80 9.02
CA VAL A 540 16.59 12.69 7.76
C VAL A 540 15.18 13.22 7.98
N ILE A 541 14.78 14.20 7.17
CA ILE A 541 13.48 14.83 7.19
C ILE A 541 12.58 14.12 6.18
N GLU A 542 11.43 13.64 6.64
CA GLU A 542 10.42 13.00 5.80
C GLU A 542 9.70 14.03 4.93
N VAL A 543 9.62 13.75 3.63
CA VAL A 543 8.82 14.51 2.67
C VAL A 543 7.90 13.55 1.92
N GLY A 544 6.59 13.81 1.96
CA GLY A 544 5.62 12.96 1.27
C GLY A 544 5.70 13.09 -0.25
N CYS A 545 5.74 11.97 -0.96
CA CYS A 545 5.75 11.97 -2.43
C CYS A 545 4.37 12.34 -3.01
N MET A 546 4.28 13.53 -3.63
CA MET A 546 3.05 14.02 -4.25
C MET A 546 2.61 13.19 -5.45
N ALA A 547 3.53 12.56 -6.19
CA ALA A 547 3.17 11.67 -7.29
C ALA A 547 2.42 10.42 -6.79
N HIS A 548 2.82 9.86 -5.64
CA HIS A 548 2.13 8.73 -5.01
C HIS A 548 0.75 9.13 -4.47
N ALA A 549 0.66 10.29 -3.81
CA ALA A 549 -0.62 10.85 -3.38
C ALA A 549 -1.56 11.09 -4.58
N ARG A 550 -1.05 11.69 -5.65
CA ARG A 550 -1.78 11.96 -6.90
C ARG A 550 -2.32 10.69 -7.53
N ARG A 551 -1.52 9.61 -7.61
CA ARG A 551 -1.94 8.32 -8.19
C ARG A 551 -3.21 7.79 -7.52
N LYS A 552 -3.32 7.92 -6.19
CA LYS A 552 -4.52 7.53 -5.43
C LYS A 552 -5.75 8.37 -5.77
N PHE A 553 -5.59 9.68 -5.89
CA PHE A 553 -6.69 10.54 -6.35
C PHE A 553 -7.08 10.26 -7.80
N HIS A 554 -6.12 9.95 -8.66
CA HIS A 554 -6.38 9.61 -10.06
C HIS A 554 -7.18 8.31 -10.19
N GLU A 555 -6.82 7.27 -9.43
CA GLU A 555 -7.59 6.03 -9.34
C GLU A 555 -9.05 6.28 -8.93
N LEU A 556 -9.28 7.18 -7.95
CA LEU A 556 -10.63 7.55 -7.51
C LEU A 556 -11.41 8.36 -8.57
N HIS A 557 -10.73 9.25 -9.30
CA HIS A 557 -11.33 10.05 -10.36
C HIS A 557 -11.73 9.21 -11.59
N VAL A 558 -10.82 8.36 -12.09
CA VAL A 558 -11.09 7.47 -13.24
C VAL A 558 -12.22 6.48 -12.93
N THR A 559 -12.31 6.01 -11.69
CA THR A 559 -13.40 5.13 -11.27
C THR A 559 -14.72 5.88 -11.00
N LYS A 560 -14.74 7.23 -11.12
CA LYS A 560 -15.88 8.12 -10.84
C LYS A 560 -16.44 7.98 -9.41
N LYS A 561 -15.59 7.63 -8.45
CA LYS A 561 -16.00 7.31 -7.07
C LYS A 561 -15.79 8.44 -6.07
N SER A 562 -15.28 9.59 -6.50
CA SER A 562 -15.13 10.78 -5.64
C SER A 562 -15.19 12.07 -6.46
N GLN A 563 -16.08 12.98 -6.06
CA GLN A 563 -16.17 14.33 -6.62
C GLN A 563 -15.00 15.22 -6.16
N VAL A 564 -14.43 14.93 -4.99
CA VAL A 564 -13.26 15.67 -4.45
C VAL A 564 -11.96 15.25 -5.13
N ALA A 565 -11.90 14.03 -5.68
CA ALA A 565 -10.70 13.55 -6.37
C ALA A 565 -10.31 14.43 -7.57
N GLU A 566 -11.28 14.96 -8.32
CA GLU A 566 -11.01 15.89 -9.41
C GLU A 566 -10.35 17.18 -8.91
N GLN A 567 -10.85 17.75 -7.82
CA GLN A 567 -10.28 18.95 -7.20
C GLN A 567 -8.87 18.70 -6.68
N ALA A 568 -8.65 17.55 -6.02
CA ALA A 568 -7.32 17.16 -5.54
C ALA A 568 -6.31 16.99 -6.70
N LEU A 569 -6.76 16.49 -7.85
CA LEU A 569 -5.91 16.37 -9.05
C LEU A 569 -5.57 17.72 -9.69
N VAL A 570 -6.36 18.77 -9.49
CA VAL A 570 -6.02 20.13 -9.94
C VAL A 570 -4.97 20.76 -9.02
N LEU A 571 -5.05 20.48 -7.73
CA LEU A 571 -4.14 21.02 -6.71
C LEU A 571 -2.77 20.32 -6.68
N ILE A 572 -2.74 19.01 -6.92
CA ILE A 572 -1.51 18.21 -6.94
C ILE A 572 -1.10 18.03 -8.41
N GLN A 573 -0.34 18.98 -8.96
CA GLN A 573 0.11 18.96 -10.36
C GLN A 573 1.27 17.97 -10.60
#